data_AF-R7QXJ9-F1
#
_entry.id   AF-R7QXJ9-F1
#
_cell.length_a   1.000
_cell.length_b   1.000
_cell.length_c   1.000
_cell.angle_alpha   90.00
_cell.angle_beta   90.00
_cell.angle_gamma   90.00
#
_symmetry.space_group_name_H-M   'P 1'
#
loop_
_entity.id
_entity.type
_entity.pdbx_description
1 polymer ?
#
loop_
_entity_poly.entity_id
_entity_poly.type
_entity_poly.pdbx_seq_one_letter_code
_entity_poly.pdbx_strand_id
1 'polypeptide(L)'
;MTGKFKWLARTGHVMVIAWIYVFTVILVITFAIEIGQKVTNTGNMEFADIVFGVVGFFVMFFIFALVRSIYHGILSLIHHWNDR
;
A
#
# COMPACT_ATOMS: atom_id res chain seq x y z
N MET A 1 25.56 14.42 -4.52
CA MET A 1 24.63 13.83 -3.52
C MET A 1 25.22 12.53 -3.02
N THR A 2 25.52 12.47 -1.72
CA THR A 2 26.50 11.59 -1.08
C THR A 2 25.99 10.16 -0.88
N GLY A 3 26.84 9.15 -1.12
CA GLY A 3 26.50 7.72 -1.24
C GLY A 3 25.78 7.04 -0.05
N LYS A 4 25.66 7.71 1.10
CA LYS A 4 24.90 7.22 2.27
C LYS A 4 23.38 7.21 2.03
N PHE A 5 22.86 8.16 1.23
CA PHE A 5 21.43 8.24 0.90
C PHE A 5 20.98 7.08 0.00
N LYS A 6 21.85 6.67 -0.94
CA LYS A 6 21.61 5.56 -1.87
C LYS A 6 21.60 4.20 -1.18
N TRP A 7 22.27 4.07 -0.03
CA TRP A 7 22.33 2.84 0.75
C TRP A 7 21.12 2.68 1.69
N LEU A 8 20.63 3.78 2.29
CA LEU A 8 19.39 3.77 3.07
C LEU A 8 18.15 3.61 2.18
N ALA A 9 18.17 4.14 0.96
CA ALA A 9 17.17 3.79 -0.05
C ALA A 9 17.20 2.31 -0.50
N ARG A 10 18.29 1.59 -0.17
CA ARG A 10 18.49 0.16 -0.46
C ARG A 10 18.02 -0.77 0.65
N THR A 11 17.82 -0.28 1.89
CA THR A 11 17.16 -1.06 2.93
C THR A 11 15.68 -1.19 2.55
N GLY A 12 15.29 -2.35 2.02
CA GLY A 12 14.01 -2.64 1.34
C GLY A 12 12.73 -2.45 2.16
N HIS A 13 12.78 -1.73 3.28
CA HIS A 13 11.65 -1.43 4.17
C HIS A 13 10.88 -0.17 3.78
N VAL A 14 11.38 0.68 2.86
CA VAL A 14 10.65 1.88 2.41
C VAL A 14 9.24 1.53 1.94
N MET A 15 9.08 0.41 1.24
CA MET A 15 7.77 -0.06 0.78
C MET A 15 6.84 -0.44 1.95
N VAL A 16 7.37 -1.08 2.99
CA VAL A 16 6.59 -1.49 4.18
C VAL A 16 6.18 -0.27 4.99
N ILE A 17 7.10 0.68 5.19
CA ILE A 17 6.83 1.93 5.91
C ILE A 17 5.76 2.76 5.17
N ALA A 18 5.89 2.89 3.85
CA ALA A 18 4.89 3.57 3.01
C ALA A 18 3.54 2.87 3.08
N TRP A 19 3.52 1.53 3.06
CA TRP A 19 2.27 0.76 3.18
C TRP A 19 1.57 0.99 4.52
N ILE A 20 2.31 0.92 5.64
CA ILE A 20 1.76 1.20 6.98
C ILE A 20 1.21 2.63 7.04
N TYR A 21 1.92 3.61 6.47
CA TYR A 21 1.48 5.00 6.44
C TYR A 21 0.17 5.19 5.65
N VAL A 22 0.07 4.60 4.44
CA VAL A 22 -1.15 4.71 3.64
C VAL A 22 -2.31 3.97 4.31
N PHE A 23 -2.05 2.81 4.92
CA PHE A 23 -3.05 2.06 5.67
C PHE A 23 -3.65 2.88 6.82
N THR A 24 -2.81 3.52 7.63
CA THR A 24 -3.29 4.33 8.76
C THR A 24 -4.06 5.56 8.28
N VAL A 25 -3.62 6.22 7.20
CA VAL A 25 -4.32 7.36 6.61
C VAL A 25 -5.72 6.95 6.09
N ILE A 26 -5.83 5.83 5.36
CA ILE A 26 -7.13 5.35 4.86
C ILE A 26 -8.08 5.01 6.02
N LEU A 27 -7.58 4.35 7.08
CA LEU A 27 -8.40 4.09 8.26
C LEU A 27 -8.90 5.38 8.88
N VAL A 28 -8.02 6.34 9.15
CA VAL A 28 -8.41 7.60 9.80
C VAL A 28 -9.44 8.36 8.95
N ILE A 29 -9.26 8.42 7.62
CA ILE A 29 -10.17 9.15 6.72
C ILE A 29 -11.54 8.47 6.65
N THR A 30 -11.59 7.16 6.43
CA THR A 30 -12.86 6.42 6.32
C THR A 30 -13.67 6.50 7.62
N PHE A 31 -13.03 6.32 8.77
CA PHE A 31 -13.69 6.52 10.06
C PHE A 31 -14.15 7.97 10.28
N ALA A 32 -13.34 8.96 9.90
CA ALA A 32 -13.71 10.37 10.06
C ALA A 32 -14.95 10.75 9.24
N ILE A 33 -15.06 10.25 8.00
CA ILE A 33 -16.21 10.49 7.12
C ILE A 33 -17.47 9.88 7.74
N GLU A 34 -17.43 8.60 8.10
CA GLU A 34 -18.58 7.86 8.64
C GLU A 34 -19.06 8.38 10.00
N ILE A 35 -18.14 8.70 10.91
CA ILE A 35 -18.48 9.34 12.19
C ILE A 35 -19.05 10.73 11.95
N GLY A 36 -18.46 11.49 11.01
CA GLY A 36 -18.96 12.80 10.61
C GLY A 36 -20.40 12.74 10.09
N GLN A 37 -20.72 11.77 9.25
CA GLN A 37 -22.09 11.54 8.75
C GLN A 37 -23.04 11.15 9.87
N LYS A 38 -22.61 10.27 10.79
CA LYS A 38 -23.40 9.84 11.95
C LYS A 38 -23.74 11.00 12.89
N VAL A 39 -22.79 11.89 13.15
CA VAL A 39 -22.95 13.05 14.06
C VAL A 39 -23.79 14.14 13.41
N THR A 40 -23.61 14.38 12.11
CA THR A 40 -24.32 15.45 11.37
C THR A 40 -25.73 15.06 10.92
N ASN A 41 -26.19 13.83 11.22
CA ASN A 41 -27.47 13.27 10.79
C ASN A 41 -27.70 13.36 9.27
N THR A 42 -26.62 13.36 8.48
CA THR A 42 -26.70 13.36 7.01
C THR A 42 -26.94 11.95 6.44
N GLY A 43 -26.96 10.91 7.30
CA GLY A 43 -27.26 9.52 6.93
C GLY A 43 -27.07 8.57 8.12
N ASN A 44 -27.30 7.28 7.88
CA ASN A 44 -26.85 6.24 8.83
C ASN A 44 -25.37 5.94 8.58
N MET A 45 -24.64 5.59 9.63
CA MET A 45 -23.25 5.17 9.49
C MET A 45 -23.23 3.83 8.75
N GLU A 46 -22.55 3.76 7.61
CA GLU A 46 -22.41 2.55 6.83
C GLU A 46 -21.06 1.92 7.15
N PHE A 47 -21.05 1.03 8.15
CA PHE A 47 -19.85 0.26 8.47
C PHE A 47 -19.30 -0.52 7.25
N ALA A 48 -20.18 -0.85 6.29
CA ALA A 48 -19.81 -1.45 5.03
C ALA A 48 -18.82 -0.58 4.24
N ASP A 49 -18.97 0.75 4.23
CA ASP A 49 -18.09 1.66 3.47
C ASP A 49 -16.67 1.69 4.05
N ILE A 50 -16.54 1.60 5.38
CA ILE A 50 -15.24 1.42 6.04
C ILE A 50 -14.60 0.09 5.61
N VAL A 51 -15.38 -1.00 5.66
CA VAL A 51 -14.89 -2.34 5.29
C VAL A 51 -14.49 -2.39 3.81
N PHE A 52 -15.29 -1.82 2.92
CA PHE A 52 -14.97 -1.76 1.48
C PHE A 52 -13.73 -0.90 1.21
N GLY A 53 -13.55 0.22 1.92
CA GLY A 53 -12.33 1.02 1.83
C GLY A 53 -11.08 0.24 2.24
N VAL A 54 -11.15 -0.50 3.34
CA VAL A 54 -10.05 -1.35 3.81
C VAL A 54 -9.77 -2.50 2.85
N VAL A 55 -10.81 -3.24 2.43
CA VAL A 55 -10.68 -4.36 1.49
C VAL A 55 -10.09 -3.89 0.16
N GLY A 56 -10.58 -2.76 -0.38
CA GLY A 56 -10.06 -2.16 -1.61
C GLY A 56 -8.57 -1.83 -1.52
N PHE A 57 -8.11 -1.29 -0.39
CA PHE A 57 -6.69 -1.04 -0.14
C PHE A 57 -5.85 -2.33 -0.17
N PHE A 58 -6.30 -3.40 0.49
CA PHE A 58 -5.61 -4.68 0.46
C PHE A 58 -5.56 -5.28 -0.95
N VAL A 59 -6.68 -5.26 -1.67
CA VAL A 59 -6.75 -5.77 -3.05
C VAL A 59 -5.76 -5.02 -3.95
N MET A 60 -5.75 -3.68 -3.89
CA MET A 60 -4.81 -2.87 -4.67
C MET A 60 -3.34 -3.19 -4.31
N PHE A 61 -3.04 -3.34 -3.02
CA PHE A 61 -1.70 -3.71 -2.57
C PHE A 61 -1.27 -5.08 -3.09
N PHE A 62 -2.16 -6.09 -3.06
CA PHE A 62 -1.87 -7.42 -3.59
C PHE A 62 -1.60 -7.38 -5.09
N ILE A 63 -2.39 -6.64 -5.87
CA ILE A 63 -2.17 -6.46 -7.31
C ILE A 63 -0.79 -5.83 -7.56
N PHE A 64 -0.48 -4.75 -6.84
CA PHE A 64 0.83 -4.10 -6.94
C PHE A 64 1.99 -5.04 -6.59
N ALA A 65 1.87 -5.78 -5.48
CA ALA A 65 2.89 -6.71 -5.02
C ALA A 65 3.12 -7.84 -6.02
N LEU A 66 2.05 -8.36 -6.63
CA LEU A 66 2.10 -9.40 -7.64
C LEU A 66 2.81 -8.92 -8.92
N VAL A 67 2.43 -7.75 -9.45
CA VAL A 67 3.10 -7.15 -10.63
C VAL A 67 4.58 -6.91 -10.34
N ARG A 68 4.92 -6.36 -9.17
CA ARG A 68 6.31 -6.13 -8.76
C ARG A 68 7.09 -7.44 -8.67
N SER A 69 6.49 -8.48 -8.08
CA SER A 69 7.10 -9.80 -7.94
C SER A 69 7.41 -10.43 -9.29
N ILE A 70 6.46 -10.39 -10.23
CA ILE A 70 6.63 -10.89 -11.60
C ILE A 70 7.76 -10.14 -12.31
N TYR A 71 7.78 -8.81 -12.26
CA TYR A 71 8.82 -7.99 -12.89
C TYR A 71 10.23 -8.36 -12.38
N HIS A 72 10.42 -8.46 -11.06
CA HIS A 72 11.72 -8.83 -10.49
C HIS A 72 12.07 -10.30 -10.79
N GLY A 73 11.08 -11.19 -10.79
CA GLY A 73 11.26 -12.61 -11.14
C GLY A 73 11.76 -12.80 -12.57
N ILE A 74 11.15 -12.11 -13.54
CA ILE A 74 11.58 -12.16 -14.95
C ILE A 74 13.00 -11.60 -15.11
N LEU A 75 13.29 -10.44 -14.51
CA LEU A 75 14.63 -9.85 -14.57
C LEU A 75 15.70 -10.77 -13.96
N SER A 76 15.39 -11.40 -12.83
CA SER A 76 16.31 -12.36 -12.19
C SER A 76 16.57 -13.58 -13.09
N LEU A 77 15.55 -14.04 -13.82
CA LEU A 77 15.70 -15.19 -14.71
C LEU A 77 16.57 -14.85 -15.93
N ILE A 78 16.38 -13.66 -16.53
CA ILE A 78 17.17 -13.20 -17.68
C ILE A 78 18.63 -13.01 -17.28
N HIS A 79 18.90 -12.37 -16.13
CA HIS A 79 20.26 -12.19 -15.62
C HIS A 79 20.95 -13.54 -15.39
N HIS A 80 20.25 -14.50 -14.79
CA HIS A 80 20.81 -15.83 -14.53
C HIS A 80 21.11 -16.63 -15.82
N TRP A 81 20.38 -16.38 -16.91
CA TRP A 81 20.66 -16.97 -18.21
C TRP A 81 21.83 -16.31 -18.93
N ASN A 82 22.02 -15.00 -18.76
CA ASN A 82 23.11 -14.25 -19.41
C ASN A 82 24.49 -14.52 -18.76
N ASP A 83 24.51 -14.95 -17.50
CA ASP A 83 25.75 -15.29 -16.76
C ASP A 83 26.22 -16.75 -16.94
N ARG A 84 25.52 -17.55 -17.75
CA ARG A 84 25.93 -18.89 -18.17
C ARG A 84 26.44 -18.88 -19.60
#